data_AF-A0A359CM25-F1
#
_entry.id   AF-A0A359CM25-F1
#
_cell.length_a   1.000
_cell.length_b   1.000
_cell.length_c   1.000
_cell.angle_alpha   90.00
_cell.angle_beta   90.00
_cell.angle_gamma   90.00
#
_symmetry.space_group_name_H-M   'P 1'
#
loop_
_entity.id
_entity.type
_entity.pdbx_description
1 polymer ?
#
loop_
_entity_poly.entity_id
_entity_poly.type
_entity_poly.pdbx_seq_one_letter_code
_entity_poly.pdbx_strand_id
1 'polypeptide(L)' 'MGDLLFSAVNVCRFLNINPEFALTKAIEKFINRFSYVEENAAVHGKTLEDLTAEEMDDLWNMAKTQQFTKF' A
#
# COMPACT_ATOMS: atom_id res chain seq x y z
N MET A 1 -2.15 19.26 -11.43
CA MET A 1 -1.61 17.91 -11.16
C MET A 1 -0.10 17.83 -11.39
N GLY A 2 0.43 18.32 -12.51
CA GLY A 2 1.88 18.31 -12.78
C GLY A 2 2.73 19.00 -11.71
N ASP A 3 2.34 20.20 -11.28
CA ASP A 3 3.10 20.98 -10.27
C ASP A 3 3.18 20.29 -8.90
N LEU A 4 2.14 19.53 -8.52
CA LEU A 4 2.13 18.76 -7.28
C LEU A 4 3.14 17.62 -7.33
N LEU A 5 3.17 16.87 -8.44
CA LEU A 5 4.13 15.79 -8.64
C LEU A 5 5.57 16.33 -8.71
N PHE A 6 5.77 17.46 -9.41
CA PHE A 6 7.07 18.14 -9.46
C PHE A 6 7.53 18.61 -8.07
N SER A 7 6.61 19.17 -7.28
CA SER A 7 6.89 19.57 -5.91
C SER A 7 7.27 18.38 -5.03
N ALA A 8 6.57 17.25 -5.13
CA ALA A 8 6.92 16.02 -4.40
C ALA A 8 8.31 15.50 -4.78
N VAL A 9 8.64 15.49 -6.08
CA VAL A 9 9.99 15.11 -6.56
C VAL A 9 11.06 16.07 -6.01
N ASN A 10 10.78 17.36 -5.94
CA ASN A 10 11.72 18.34 -5.39
C ASN A 10 11.93 18.16 -3.89
N VAL A 11 10.89 17.79 -3.13
CA VAL A 11 11.03 17.43 -1.72
C VAL A 11 11.94 16.20 -1.57
N CYS A 12 11.76 15.16 -2.39
CA CYS A 12 12.65 14.00 -2.39
C CYS A 12 14.11 14.40 -2.65
N ARG A 13 14.37 15.28 -3.64
CA ARG A 13 15.71 15.81 -3.93
C ARG A 13 16.30 16.58 -2.74
N PHE A 14 15.53 17.47 -2.13
CA PHE A 14 15.96 18.24 -0.96
C PHE A 14 16.37 17.33 0.21
N LEU A 15 15.67 16.22 0.39
CA LEU A 15 15.96 15.22 1.42
C LEU A 15 17.03 14.18 1.00
N ASN A 16 17.64 14.31 -0.17
CA ASN A 16 18.55 13.31 -0.77
C ASN A 16 17.94 11.90 -0.90
N ILE A 17 16.62 11.82 -1.10
CA ILE A 17 15.89 10.58 -1.34
C ILE A 17 15.70 10.42 -2.85
N ASN A 18 15.97 9.22 -3.37
CA ASN A 18 15.64 8.92 -4.76
C ASN A 18 14.10 8.75 -4.90
N PRO A 19 13.43 9.62 -5.68
CA PRO A 19 11.97 9.62 -5.79
C PRO A 19 11.41 8.37 -6.48
N GLU A 20 12.14 7.78 -7.42
CA GLU A 20 11.74 6.55 -8.11
C GLU A 20 11.71 5.39 -7.11
N PHE A 21 12.80 5.19 -6.36
CA PHE A 21 12.84 4.15 -5.33
C PHE A 21 11.79 4.38 -4.22
N ALA A 22 11.56 5.63 -3.82
CA ALA A 22 10.53 5.95 -2.83
C ALA A 22 9.12 5.59 -3.34
N LEU A 23 8.83 5.91 -4.60
CA LEU A 23 7.57 5.58 -5.24
C LEU A 23 7.40 4.06 -5.40
N THR A 24 8.42 3.36 -5.88
CA THR A 24 8.42 1.90 -6.02
C THR A 24 8.13 1.23 -4.67
N LYS A 25 8.79 1.65 -3.59
CA LYS A 25 8.50 1.13 -2.24
C LYS A 25 7.07 1.42 -1.78
N ALA A 26 6.51 2.57 -2.13
CA ALA A 26 5.13 2.89 -1.80
C ALA A 26 4.14 1.98 -2.56
N ILE A 27 4.42 1.71 -3.83
CA ILE A 27 3.63 0.79 -4.67
C ILE A 27 3.71 -0.64 -4.13
N GLU A 28 4.92 -1.15 -3.87
CA GLU A 28 5.12 -2.49 -3.30
C GLU A 28 4.41 -2.67 -1.97
N LYS A 29 4.47 -1.65 -1.09
CA LYS A 29 3.74 -1.64 0.18
C LYS A 29 2.23 -1.72 -0.03
N PHE A 30 1.70 -1.06 -1.06
CA PHE A 30 0.28 -1.13 -1.40
C PHE A 30 -0.09 -2.53 -1.91
N ILE A 31 0.69 -3.09 -2.84
CA ILE A 31 0.49 -4.45 -3.37
C ILE A 31 0.49 -5.48 -2.24
N ASN A 32 1.51 -5.45 -1.37
CA ASN A 32 1.61 -6.40 -0.26
C ASN A 32 0.41 -6.33 0.69
N ARG A 33 -0.11 -5.12 0.96
CA ARG A 33 -1.31 -4.94 1.77
C ARG A 33 -2.54 -5.51 1.09
N PHE A 34 -2.68 -5.28 -0.22
CA PHE A 34 -3.81 -5.76 -0.98
C PHE A 34 -3.82 -7.29 -1.03
N SER A 35 -2.67 -7.91 -1.30
CA SER A 35 -2.51 -9.36 -1.26
C SER A 35 -2.83 -9.94 0.12
N TYR A 36 -2.43 -9.26 1.21
CA TYR A 36 -2.83 -9.69 2.56
C TYR A 36 -4.35 -9.67 2.75
N VAL A 37 -5.04 -8.63 2.29
CA VAL A 37 -6.51 -8.57 2.38
C VAL A 37 -7.15 -9.69 1.56
N GLU A 38 -6.68 -9.94 0.33
CA GLU A 38 -7.17 -11.02 -0.53
C GLU A 38 -6.98 -12.40 0.12
N GLU A 39 -5.80 -12.68 0.65
CA GLU A 39 -5.51 -13.96 1.32
C GLU A 39 -6.41 -14.17 2.55
N ASN A 40 -6.61 -13.14 3.36
CA ASN A 40 -7.46 -13.25 4.57
C ASN A 40 -8.95 -13.34 4.22
N ALA A 41 -9.41 -12.68 3.15
CA ALA A 41 -10.76 -12.86 2.64
C ALA A 41 -10.99 -14.30 2.16
N ALA A 42 -10.03 -14.85 1.43
CA ALA A 42 -10.08 -16.21 0.90
C ALA A 42 -10.12 -17.28 2.01
N VAL A 43 -9.45 -17.05 3.15
CA VAL A 43 -9.55 -17.94 4.34
C VAL A 43 -10.98 -18.07 4.84
N HIS A 44 -11.79 -17.03 4.69
CA HIS A 44 -13.21 -17.02 5.06
C HIS A 44 -14.15 -17.43 3.91
N GLY A 45 -13.59 -17.89 2.79
CA GLY A 45 -14.34 -18.26 1.59
C GLY A 45 -15.01 -17.09 0.88
N LYS A 46 -14.55 -15.86 1.12
CA LYS A 46 -15.07 -14.62 0.51
C LYS A 46 -14.09 -14.09 -0.53
N THR A 47 -14.60 -13.48 -1.61
CA THR A 47 -13.79 -12.61 -2.47
C THR A 47 -13.75 -11.19 -1.91
N LEU A 48 -12.93 -10.31 -2.50
CA LEU A 48 -12.93 -8.89 -2.14
C LEU A 48 -14.28 -8.21 -2.42
N GLU A 49 -15.02 -8.67 -3.44
CA GLU A 49 -16.33 -8.10 -3.76
C GLU A 49 -17.41 -8.50 -2.74
N ASP A 50 -17.19 -9.62 -2.04
CA ASP A 50 -18.08 -10.11 -0.98
C ASP A 50 -17.86 -9.39 0.36
N LEU A 51 -16.77 -8.62 0.49
CA LEU A 51 -16.46 -7.88 1.71
C LEU A 51 -17.30 -6.61 1.79
N THR A 52 -17.87 -6.37 2.97
CA THR A 52 -18.39 -5.05 3.30
C THR A 52 -17.24 -4.04 3.43
N ALA A 53 -17.56 -2.75 3.31
CA ALA A 53 -16.58 -1.67 3.49
C ALA A 53 -15.90 -1.71 4.87
N GLU A 54 -16.63 -2.17 5.91
CA GLU A 54 -16.12 -2.32 7.27
C GLU A 54 -15.13 -3.49 7.38
N GLU A 55 -15.51 -4.67 6.86
CA GLU A 55 -14.61 -5.84 6.82
C GLU A 55 -13.33 -5.56 6.01
N MET A 56 -13.45 -4.83 4.90
CA MET A 56 -12.30 -4.44 4.10
C MET A 56 -11.39 -3.45 4.85
N ASP A 57 -11.95 -2.48 5.58
CA ASP A 57 -11.13 -1.55 6.38
C ASP A 57 -10.46 -2.26 7.57
N ASP A 58 -11.13 -3.20 8.22
CA ASP A 58 -10.55 -4.02 9.29
C ASP A 58 -9.35 -4.83 8.79
N LEU A 59 -9.53 -5.58 7.69
CA LEU A 59 -8.44 -6.33 7.06
C LEU A 59 -7.31 -5.42 6.58
N TRP A 60 -7.64 -4.24 6.06
CA TRP A 60 -6.66 -3.25 5.63
C TRP A 60 -5.89 -2.66 6.82
N ASN A 61 -6.54 -2.43 7.94
CA ASN A 61 -5.92 -1.97 9.18
C ASN A 61 -4.99 -3.05 9.76
N MET A 62 -5.39 -4.32 9.71
CA MET A 62 -4.52 -5.45 10.02
C MET A 62 -3.30 -5.46 9.08
N ALA A 63 -3.50 -5.33 7.77
CA ALA A 63 -2.42 -5.26 6.79
C ALA A 63 -1.44 -4.12 7.07
N LYS A 64 -1.89 -2.96 7.56
CA LYS A 64 -1.01 -1.83 7.91
C LYS A 64 -0.04 -2.17 9.04
N THR A 65 -0.42 -3.06 9.96
CA THR A 65 0.43 -3.50 11.10
C THR A 65 1.42 -4.59 10.72
N GLN A 66 1.22 -5.28 9.60
CA GLN A 66 2.14 -6.29 9.12
C GLN A 66 3.43 -5.64 8.57
N GLN A 67 4.57 -6.20 8.94
CA GLN A 67 5.87 -5.76 8.45
C GLN A 67 6.21 -6.54 7.18
N PHE A 68 5.80 -6.02 6.03
CA PHE A 68 6.15 -6.57 4.71
C PHE A 68 7.59 -6.19 4.34
N THR A 69 8.58 -6.66 5.10
CA THR A 69 9.98 -6.45 4.76
C THR A 69 10.45 -7.63 3.90
N LYS A 70 10.54 -7.41 2.58
CA LYS A 70 11.39 -8.25 1.72
C LYS A 70 12.79 -7.62 1.72
N PHE A 71 13.77 -8.39 2.18
CA PHE A 71 15.20 -8.04 2.16
C PHE A 71 15.74 -8.08 0.73
#